data_AF-A0A327RJ36-F1
#
_entry.id   AF-A0A327RJ36-F1
#
_cell.length_a   1.000
_cell.length_b   1.000
_cell.length_c   1.000
_cell.angle_alpha   90.00
_cell.angle_beta   90.00
_cell.angle_gamma   90.00
#
_symmetry.space_group_name_H-M   'P 1'
#
loop_
_entity.id
_entity.type
_entity.pdbx_description
1 polymer ?
#
loop_
_entity_poly.entity_id
_entity_poly.type
_entity_poly.pdbx_seq_one_letter_code
_entity_poly.pdbx_strand_id
1 'polypeptide(L)'
;MKKSTIFQVFVVAFCCLMSTKIQAQNSGIFSSYVIVDEDNTGNSFYKLLNNSDSSTPNFQNKLFLIFSNSESLVLKGFENKTFQTNGDEVQDVKLHYRVYLQDDPSPPAFNEISLNVNGPNDSYIGGNDTLWLINNQNIDIIQGLPNGFYIFEVFSSAYITYPGGSYTYYVSNFGNNFKANIRVERGMTWYADTDGDGYGDPNNTTFSVNQPNGYVLDNTDCDDTNANVNPGAVELPCDGIDNNCNGGIDENRKDADGDGYDECVDCDDFNAAINPGAIELPCDNIDNNCDGNIDETRVDADGDGFDECVDCNDNDATINPGAIDIPCDGIDNNCDGNIDETVVDADGDGVTQCFDCDDTNS
;
A
#
# COMPACT_ATOMS: atom_id res chain seq x y z
N MET A 1 70.81 -18.37 78.01
CA MET A 1 71.05 -17.83 79.37
C MET A 1 70.33 -16.49 79.49
N LYS A 2 69.35 -16.38 80.42
CA LYS A 2 68.83 -15.16 81.11
C LYS A 2 68.35 -13.98 80.22
N LYS A 3 67.24 -13.27 80.42
CA LYS A 3 66.26 -13.05 81.51
C LYS A 3 65.13 -12.17 80.89
N SER A 4 63.85 -12.42 81.17
CA SER A 4 63.00 -11.69 82.15
C SER A 4 62.58 -10.27 81.68
N THR A 5 61.34 -10.09 81.20
CA THR A 5 60.14 -9.50 81.88
C THR A 5 60.08 -7.97 81.83
N ILE A 6 58.98 -7.40 81.31
CA ILE A 6 58.02 -6.54 82.06
C ILE A 6 57.00 -5.91 81.10
N PHE A 7 55.74 -6.09 81.50
CA PHE A 7 54.49 -5.61 80.95
C PHE A 7 54.20 -4.24 81.58
N GLN A 8 53.92 -3.20 80.80
CA GLN A 8 53.30 -1.99 81.33
C GLN A 8 52.35 -1.39 80.30
N VAL A 9 51.06 -1.57 80.58
CA VAL A 9 49.92 -1.02 79.86
C VAL A 9 49.83 0.46 80.21
N PHE A 10 49.95 1.34 79.22
CA PHE A 10 49.51 2.73 79.32
C PHE A 10 48.25 2.89 78.45
N VAL A 11 47.09 2.97 79.11
CA VAL A 11 45.85 3.43 78.48
C VAL A 11 45.94 4.94 78.33
N VAL A 12 46.25 5.41 77.14
CA VAL A 12 46.11 6.82 76.78
C VAL A 12 44.66 7.03 76.36
N ALA A 13 43.88 7.68 77.23
CA ALA A 13 42.55 8.18 76.91
C ALA A 13 42.69 9.36 75.93
N PHE A 14 42.61 9.06 74.63
CA PHE A 14 42.53 10.08 73.59
C PHE A 14 41.08 10.59 73.54
N CYS A 15 40.86 11.75 74.17
CA CYS A 15 39.64 12.53 74.04
C CYS A 15 39.58 13.06 72.60
N CYS A 16 39.03 12.26 71.69
CA CYS A 16 38.73 12.69 70.34
C CYS A 16 37.35 13.36 70.36
N LEU A 17 37.34 14.68 70.56
CA LEU A 17 36.24 15.54 70.13
C LEU A 17 36.10 15.39 68.61
N MET A 18 35.40 14.34 68.18
CA MET A 18 34.89 14.23 66.82
C MET A 18 33.83 15.31 66.69
N SER A 19 34.24 16.47 66.19
CA SER A 19 33.34 17.46 65.63
C SER A 19 32.61 16.74 64.49
N THR A 20 31.38 16.28 64.76
CA THR A 20 30.41 16.00 63.72
C THR A 20 30.07 17.33 63.08
N LYS A 21 30.91 17.78 62.15
CA LYS A 21 30.45 18.69 61.11
C LYS A 21 29.38 17.92 60.35
N ILE A 22 28.14 18.07 60.77
CA ILE A 22 26.98 17.91 59.90
C ILE A 22 27.32 18.83 58.71
N GLN A 23 27.66 18.25 57.56
CA GLN A 23 27.63 19.03 56.33
C GLN A 23 26.21 19.57 56.24
N ALA A 24 26.03 20.88 56.41
CA ALA A 24 24.80 21.52 56.02
C ALA A 24 24.59 21.15 54.54
N GLN A 25 23.55 20.39 54.24
CA GLN A 25 23.22 20.10 52.85
C GLN A 25 22.74 21.42 52.23
N ASN A 26 23.39 21.87 51.15
CA ASN A 26 22.92 23.02 50.38
C ASN A 26 21.60 22.66 49.71
N SER A 27 20.64 23.58 49.65
CA SER A 27 19.33 23.39 49.00
C SER A 27 19.44 22.69 47.64
N GLY A 28 18.46 21.86 47.29
CA GLY A 28 18.54 21.07 46.06
C GLY A 28 17.36 20.13 45.83
N ILE A 29 17.50 19.25 44.85
CA ILE A 29 16.56 18.17 44.56
C ILE A 29 17.14 16.86 45.13
N PHE A 30 16.39 16.19 46.00
CA PHE A 30 16.79 14.91 46.59
C PHE A 30 16.04 13.71 45.99
N SER A 31 14.96 13.95 45.25
CA SER A 31 14.27 12.92 44.48
C SER A 31 13.66 13.51 43.21
N SER A 32 13.79 12.80 42.09
CA SER A 32 13.26 13.24 40.80
C SER A 32 12.70 12.06 40.02
N TYR A 33 11.55 12.27 39.38
CA TYR A 33 10.88 11.29 38.52
C TYR A 33 10.41 11.95 37.24
N VAL A 34 10.51 11.25 36.12
CA VAL A 34 9.75 11.53 34.90
C VAL A 34 8.49 10.67 34.89
N ILE A 35 7.38 11.23 34.43
CA ILE A 35 6.08 10.57 34.44
C ILE A 35 5.66 10.32 32.99
N VAL A 36 5.43 9.05 32.65
CA VAL A 36 5.09 8.61 31.29
C VAL A 36 3.87 7.70 31.35
N ASP A 37 2.99 7.80 30.35
CA ASP A 37 1.88 6.88 30.13
C ASP A 37 2.19 6.04 28.88
N GLU A 38 2.28 4.73 29.07
CA GLU A 38 2.52 3.74 28.02
C GLU A 38 1.15 3.23 27.55
N ASP A 39 0.70 3.71 26.40
CA ASP A 39 -0.54 3.28 25.74
C ASP A 39 -1.81 3.32 26.62
N ASN A 40 -2.06 4.46 27.26
CA ASN A 40 -3.24 4.69 28.11
C ASN A 40 -3.37 3.70 29.29
N THR A 41 -2.27 3.09 29.72
CA THR A 41 -2.23 2.23 30.91
C THR A 41 -2.15 3.02 32.22
N GLY A 42 -1.95 4.33 32.11
CA GLY A 42 -1.89 5.27 33.23
C GLY A 42 -0.47 5.71 33.57
N ASN A 43 -0.39 6.65 34.51
CA ASN A 43 0.87 7.33 34.84
C ASN A 43 1.87 6.40 35.53
N SER A 44 2.99 6.13 34.86
CA SER A 44 4.16 5.44 35.41
C SER A 44 5.25 6.43 35.80
N PHE A 45 5.82 6.26 37.01
CA PHE A 45 6.84 7.15 37.57
C PHE A 45 8.21 6.49 37.48
N TYR A 46 9.07 7.03 36.62
CA TYR A 46 10.44 6.56 36.42
C TYR A 46 11.43 7.46 37.14
N LYS A 47 12.15 6.88 38.10
CA LYS A 47 13.08 7.61 38.96
C LYS A 47 14.35 7.97 38.17
N LEU A 48 14.82 9.21 38.34
CA LEU A 48 16.07 9.71 37.75
C LEU A 48 17.23 9.47 38.72
N LEU A 49 17.71 8.23 38.77
CA LEU A 49 18.81 7.81 39.65
C LEU A 49 19.86 6.97 38.91
N ASN A 50 21.09 7.06 39.41
CA ASN A 50 22.24 6.35 38.84
C ASN A 50 22.40 4.92 39.39
N ASN A 51 21.58 4.52 40.37
CA ASN A 51 21.66 3.22 41.05
C ASN A 51 20.36 2.43 40.89
N SER A 52 20.49 1.11 40.79
CA SER A 52 19.38 0.15 40.79
C SER A 52 18.76 0.05 42.19
N ASP A 53 17.78 0.88 42.48
CA ASP A 53 16.86 0.69 43.61
C ASP A 53 15.72 -0.22 43.15
N SER A 54 15.55 -1.40 43.76
CA SER A 54 14.55 -2.39 43.34
C SER A 54 13.11 -1.99 43.63
N SER A 55 12.89 -0.89 44.37
CA SER A 55 11.56 -0.46 44.80
C SER A 55 10.87 0.52 43.84
N THR A 56 11.60 1.11 42.89
CA THR A 56 11.05 2.09 41.93
C THR A 56 11.64 1.89 40.53
N PRO A 57 10.83 1.95 39.46
CA PRO A 57 11.33 1.81 38.09
C PRO A 57 12.39 2.88 37.79
N ASN A 58 13.57 2.47 37.34
CA ASN A 58 14.63 3.38 36.92
C ASN A 58 14.38 3.82 35.46
N PHE A 59 14.55 5.11 35.17
CA PHE A 59 14.51 5.61 33.80
C PHE A 59 15.75 5.20 32.98
N GLN A 60 16.92 5.13 33.62
CA GLN A 60 18.17 4.82 32.92
C GLN A 60 18.11 3.42 32.30
N ASN A 61 18.34 3.35 30.99
CA ASN A 61 18.28 2.14 30.16
C ASN A 61 16.90 1.46 30.11
N LYS A 62 15.82 2.14 30.53
CA LYS A 62 14.46 1.65 30.28
C LYS A 62 14.27 1.47 28.78
N LEU A 63 13.65 0.36 28.38
CA LEU A 63 13.27 0.09 27.00
C LEU A 63 11.75 0.22 26.88
N PHE A 64 11.30 1.11 26.01
CA PHE A 64 9.91 1.25 25.57
C PHE A 64 9.79 0.57 24.21
N LEU A 65 8.86 -0.37 24.09
CA LEU A 65 8.62 -1.13 22.86
C LEU A 65 7.27 -0.70 22.29
N ILE A 66 7.27 -0.28 21.03
CA ILE A 66 6.08 0.13 20.28
C ILE A 66 6.01 -0.74 19.02
N PHE A 67 4.94 -1.52 18.89
CA PHE A 67 4.72 -2.50 17.83
C PHE A 67 3.50 -2.21 16.94
N SER A 68 2.70 -1.18 17.26
CA SER A 68 1.50 -0.85 16.47
C SER A 68 1.36 0.63 16.16
N ASN A 69 0.48 0.94 15.19
CA ASN A 69 0.12 2.31 14.82
C ASN A 69 -0.77 3.00 15.84
N SER A 70 -1.39 2.26 16.75
CA SER A 70 -2.32 2.78 17.75
C SER A 70 -1.68 3.02 19.12
N GLU A 71 -0.52 2.43 19.37
CA GLU A 71 0.20 2.61 20.63
C GLU A 71 0.76 4.03 20.76
N SER A 72 0.72 4.55 21.98
CA SER A 72 1.23 5.88 22.32
C SER A 72 2.26 5.80 23.46
N LEU A 73 3.19 6.76 23.47
CA LEU A 73 4.10 6.97 24.59
C LEU A 73 4.02 8.44 24.98
N VAL A 74 3.28 8.72 26.05
CA VAL A 74 2.90 10.10 26.40
C VAL A 74 3.69 10.58 27.61
N LEU A 75 4.44 11.66 27.45
CA LEU A 75 5.08 12.37 28.55
C LEU A 75 4.01 13.17 29.33
N LYS A 76 3.77 12.75 30.56
CA LYS A 76 2.75 13.31 31.47
C LYS A 76 3.30 14.40 32.40
N GLY A 77 4.63 14.44 32.57
CA GLY A 77 5.33 15.48 33.30
C GLY A 77 6.42 14.92 34.20
N PHE A 78 6.55 15.46 35.41
CA PHE A 78 7.61 15.11 36.34
C PHE A 78 7.19 15.32 37.80
N GLU A 79 7.93 14.67 38.71
CA GLU A 79 7.88 14.90 40.14
C GLU A 79 9.29 15.22 40.67
N ASN A 80 9.46 16.33 41.37
CA ASN A 80 10.70 16.69 42.05
C ASN A 80 10.43 16.96 43.54
N LYS A 81 11.16 16.28 44.43
CA LYS A 81 11.19 16.58 45.86
C LYS A 81 12.45 17.36 46.15
N THR A 82 12.25 18.55 46.68
CA THR A 82 13.31 19.53 46.94
C THR A 82 13.47 19.72 48.44
N PHE A 83 14.65 20.10 48.88
CA PHE A 83 14.93 20.50 50.26
C PHE A 83 15.55 21.90 50.25
N GLN A 84 15.17 22.74 51.20
CA GLN A 84 15.71 24.09 51.38
C GLN A 84 16.56 24.14 52.66
N THR A 85 17.58 24.98 52.73
CA THR A 85 18.31 25.25 53.97
C THR A 85 18.62 26.74 54.08
N ASN A 86 18.87 27.23 55.31
CA ASN A 86 19.46 28.55 55.56
C ASN A 86 18.74 29.78 54.95
N GLY A 87 17.43 29.70 54.68
CA GLY A 87 16.66 30.81 54.09
C GLY A 87 16.80 30.93 52.56
N ASP A 88 17.34 29.90 51.91
CA ASP A 88 17.33 29.76 50.46
C ASP A 88 15.89 29.55 49.95
N GLU A 89 15.64 29.95 48.71
CA GLU A 89 14.39 29.72 48.01
C GLU A 89 14.66 28.85 46.76
N VAL A 90 13.87 27.78 46.64
CA VAL A 90 13.89 26.90 45.47
C VAL A 90 12.73 27.30 44.56
N GLN A 91 13.03 27.61 43.32
CA GLN A 91 12.08 28.08 42.31
C GLN A 91 12.44 27.53 40.92
N ASP A 92 11.58 27.78 39.93
CA ASP A 92 11.79 27.41 38.52
C ASP A 92 12.25 25.95 38.35
N VAL A 93 11.50 25.02 38.97
CA VAL A 93 11.77 23.59 38.87
C VAL A 93 11.27 23.07 37.52
N LYS A 94 12.17 22.44 36.77
CA LYS A 94 11.93 22.00 35.39
C LYS A 94 12.32 20.55 35.15
N LEU A 95 11.62 19.93 34.20
CA LEU A 95 12.10 18.77 33.46
C LEU A 95 12.52 19.23 32.07
N HIS A 96 13.73 18.84 31.67
CA HIS A 96 14.26 19.01 30.32
C HIS A 96 14.18 17.69 29.60
N TYR A 97 13.69 17.69 28.36
CA TYR A 97 13.57 16.47 27.58
C TYR A 97 13.83 16.65 26.08
N ARG A 98 14.25 15.57 25.41
CA ARG A 98 14.29 15.47 23.95
C ARG A 98 14.20 14.01 23.51
N VAL A 99 13.75 13.81 22.26
CA VAL A 99 13.75 12.51 21.59
C VAL A 99 14.48 12.65 20.27
N TYR A 100 15.34 11.68 19.95
CA TYR A 100 16.17 11.70 18.75
C TYR A 100 16.62 10.30 18.35
N LEU A 101 17.01 10.11 17.09
CA LEU A 101 17.52 8.82 16.59
C LEU A 101 18.81 8.45 17.32
N GLN A 102 18.97 7.18 17.69
CA GLN A 102 20.11 6.71 18.50
C GLN A 102 21.48 7.09 17.91
N ASP A 103 21.60 7.13 16.59
CA ASP A 103 22.84 7.43 15.87
C ASP A 103 22.88 8.85 15.29
N ASP A 104 22.01 9.75 15.74
CA ASP A 104 22.00 11.15 15.32
C ASP A 104 23.27 11.88 15.80
N PRO A 105 24.13 12.41 14.90
CA PRO A 105 25.34 13.13 15.27
C PRO A 105 25.06 14.52 15.86
N SER A 106 23.85 15.06 15.69
CA SER A 106 23.46 16.38 16.18
C SER A 106 22.05 16.37 16.79
N PRO A 107 21.88 15.78 17.99
CA PRO A 107 20.59 15.73 18.66
C PRO A 107 19.96 17.11 18.84
N PRO A 108 18.62 17.22 18.79
CA PRO A 108 17.90 18.48 18.90
C PRO A 108 18.09 19.15 20.27
N ALA A 109 17.72 20.42 20.34
CA ALA A 109 17.67 21.16 21.60
C ALA A 109 16.65 20.53 22.57
N PHE A 110 16.87 20.75 23.87
CA PHE A 110 15.93 20.31 24.91
C PHE A 110 14.65 21.16 24.90
N ASN A 111 13.53 20.49 25.07
CA ASN A 111 12.25 21.10 25.46
C ASN A 111 12.15 21.15 26.98
N GLU A 112 11.34 22.06 27.51
CA GLU A 112 11.19 22.27 28.95
C GLU A 112 9.72 22.12 29.38
N ILE A 113 9.50 21.39 30.48
CA ILE A 113 8.25 21.39 31.23
C ILE A 113 8.54 22.07 32.56
N SER A 114 7.83 23.16 32.84
CA SER A 114 8.08 24.01 34.01
C SER A 114 6.82 24.18 34.84
N LEU A 115 6.99 24.21 36.17
CA LEU A 115 5.95 24.63 37.10
C LEU A 115 6.05 26.13 37.34
N ASN A 116 5.16 26.90 36.73
CA ASN A 116 4.98 28.33 37.06
C ASN A 116 4.20 28.46 38.39
N VAL A 117 4.78 28.03 39.51
CA VAL A 117 4.23 28.33 40.84
C VAL A 117 5.15 29.31 41.55
N ASN A 118 4.65 30.54 41.69
CA ASN A 118 5.01 31.39 42.82
C ASN A 118 4.35 30.80 44.08
N GLY A 119 5.03 29.85 44.73
CA GLY A 119 4.71 29.41 46.08
C GLY A 119 4.16 27.97 46.24
N PRO A 120 4.40 27.33 47.40
CA PRO A 120 4.06 25.93 47.66
C PRO A 120 2.57 25.80 48.03
N ASN A 121 1.81 25.06 47.24
CA ASN A 121 0.50 24.54 47.65
C ASN A 121 0.63 23.02 47.79
N ASP A 122 1.06 22.54 48.96
CA ASP A 122 0.16 21.88 49.92
C ASP A 122 0.96 21.36 51.14
N SER A 123 0.49 21.76 52.33
CA SER A 123 0.61 21.07 53.62
C SER A 123 2.00 20.67 54.16
N TYR A 124 2.55 21.64 54.89
CA TYR A 124 3.68 21.58 55.82
C TYR A 124 3.51 20.53 56.94
N ILE A 125 4.46 19.59 57.11
CA ILE A 125 4.79 18.98 58.42
C ILE A 125 6.31 18.70 58.50
N GLY A 126 7.06 19.66 59.05
CA GLY A 126 8.35 19.43 59.74
C GLY A 126 9.59 19.21 58.87
N GLY A 127 10.16 20.30 58.34
CA GLY A 127 11.40 20.32 57.57
C GLY A 127 11.21 21.07 56.25
N ASN A 128 12.30 21.55 55.66
CA ASN A 128 12.32 22.47 54.53
C ASN A 128 12.04 21.82 53.15
N ASP A 129 11.25 20.74 53.09
CA ASP A 129 11.11 19.91 51.89
C ASP A 129 9.82 20.24 51.10
N THR A 130 9.91 20.43 49.78
CA THR A 130 8.77 20.79 48.90
C THR A 130 8.61 19.80 47.74
N LEU A 131 7.36 19.40 47.46
CA LEU A 131 6.97 18.56 46.32
C LEU A 131 6.55 19.42 45.12
N TRP A 132 7.15 19.15 43.97
CA TRP A 132 6.87 19.80 42.69
C TRP A 132 6.35 18.74 41.71
N LEU A 133 5.04 18.73 41.43
CA LEU A 133 4.39 17.70 40.62
C LEU A 133 3.60 18.32 39.45
N ILE A 134 3.90 17.87 38.23
CA ILE A 134 3.03 17.98 37.05
C ILE A 134 2.83 16.59 36.48
N ASN A 135 1.58 16.16 36.33
CA ASN A 135 1.23 14.84 35.80
C ASN A 135 0.09 14.87 34.77
N ASN A 136 -0.21 16.06 34.24
CA ASN A 136 -1.31 16.33 33.31
C ASN A 136 -0.84 16.85 31.95
N GLN A 137 0.46 16.78 31.66
CA GLN A 137 0.94 17.01 30.29
C GLN A 137 0.44 15.86 29.40
N ASN A 138 0.27 16.15 28.12
CA ASN A 138 -0.17 15.18 27.11
C ASN A 138 0.68 15.34 25.86
N ILE A 139 1.98 15.06 25.99
CA ILE A 139 2.94 15.19 24.90
C ILE A 139 3.24 13.77 24.41
N ASP A 140 2.66 13.37 23.29
CA ASP A 140 3.01 12.09 22.66
C ASP A 140 4.40 12.22 22.03
N ILE A 141 5.40 11.59 22.66
CA ILE A 141 6.80 11.72 22.29
C ILE A 141 7.21 10.79 21.14
N ILE A 142 6.29 9.93 20.67
CA ILE A 142 6.49 9.06 19.50
C ILE A 142 5.57 9.40 18.32
N GLN A 143 4.75 10.44 18.46
CA GLN A 143 3.85 10.87 17.40
C GLN A 143 4.64 11.24 16.15
N GLY A 144 4.28 10.62 15.02
CA GLY A 144 4.93 10.89 13.72
C GLY A 144 6.35 10.34 13.55
N LEU A 145 6.93 9.67 14.56
CA LEU A 145 8.25 9.05 14.40
C LEU A 145 8.18 7.84 13.45
N PRO A 146 9.06 7.74 12.44
CA PRO A 146 9.17 6.54 11.61
C PRO A 146 9.78 5.36 12.40
N ASN A 147 9.77 4.18 11.80
CA ASN A 147 10.39 2.99 12.39
C ASN A 147 11.88 3.24 12.68
N GLY A 148 12.31 2.86 13.88
CA GLY A 148 13.69 3.11 14.29
C GLY A 148 13.93 2.96 15.79
N PHE A 149 15.20 3.17 16.16
CA PHE A 149 15.67 3.20 17.54
C PHE A 149 15.94 4.65 17.94
N TYR A 150 15.26 5.09 18.99
CA TYR A 150 15.34 6.45 19.50
C TYR A 150 15.82 6.48 20.94
N ILE A 151 16.43 7.59 21.31
CA ILE A 151 16.81 7.91 22.68
C ILE A 151 15.83 8.94 23.22
N PHE A 152 15.24 8.63 24.35
CA PHE A 152 14.51 9.59 25.18
C PHE A 152 15.43 10.07 26.30
N GLU A 153 15.89 11.31 26.19
CA GLU A 153 16.87 11.89 27.09
C GLU A 153 16.23 12.95 27.98
N VAL A 154 16.47 12.85 29.29
CA VAL A 154 15.90 13.74 30.29
C VAL A 154 16.89 14.14 31.38
N PHE A 155 16.70 15.33 31.95
CA PHE A 155 17.30 15.74 33.21
C PHE A 155 16.38 16.76 33.91
N SER A 156 16.54 16.93 35.22
CA SER A 156 15.77 17.93 35.99
C SER A 156 16.67 19.05 36.49
N SER A 157 16.12 20.25 36.62
CA SER A 157 16.81 21.38 37.22
C SER A 157 15.93 22.14 38.20
N ALA A 158 16.54 22.82 39.16
CA ALA A 158 15.89 23.81 40.01
C ALA A 158 16.80 25.03 40.15
N TYR A 159 16.21 26.22 40.09
CA TYR A 159 16.92 27.47 40.35
C TYR A 159 16.81 27.83 41.82
N ILE A 160 17.95 28.17 42.43
CA ILE A 160 18.05 28.39 43.87
C ILE A 160 18.62 29.78 44.12
N THR A 161 17.91 30.57 44.91
CA THR A 161 18.32 31.90 45.36
C THR A 161 18.63 31.88 46.85
N TYR A 162 19.59 32.70 47.27
CA TYR A 162 19.97 32.86 48.66
C TYR A 162 20.49 34.28 48.91
N PRO A 163 20.62 34.73 50.18
CA PRO A 163 21.17 36.05 50.46
C PRO A 163 22.60 36.22 49.89
N GLY A 164 22.71 36.97 48.78
CA GLY A 164 23.99 37.27 48.14
C GLY A 164 24.30 36.48 46.86
N GLY A 165 23.39 35.64 46.35
CA GLY A 165 23.61 34.96 45.07
C GLY A 165 22.52 34.00 44.63
N SER A 166 22.82 33.26 43.56
CA SER A 166 21.95 32.22 43.01
C SER A 166 22.76 31.13 42.30
N TYR A 167 22.22 29.93 42.20
CA TYR A 167 22.77 28.83 41.39
C TYR A 167 21.65 27.91 40.86
N THR A 168 21.98 27.07 39.88
CA THR A 168 21.08 26.02 39.39
C THR A 168 21.55 24.66 39.88
N TYR A 169 20.65 23.92 40.50
CA TYR A 169 20.86 22.53 40.89
C TYR A 169 20.37 21.61 39.76
N TYR A 170 21.19 20.63 39.37
CA TYR A 170 20.86 19.67 38.31
C TYR A 170 20.77 18.25 38.88
N VAL A 171 19.72 17.52 38.52
CA VAL A 171 19.64 16.07 38.68
C VAL A 171 20.16 15.45 37.39
N SER A 172 21.37 14.91 37.46
CA SER A 172 22.10 14.37 36.31
C SER A 172 22.81 13.05 36.67
N ASN A 173 23.12 12.26 35.64
CA ASN A 173 23.86 11.02 35.72
C ASN A 173 25.38 11.26 35.65
N PHE A 174 25.95 11.72 36.77
CA PHE A 174 27.38 12.02 36.90
C PHE A 174 27.89 13.03 35.84
N GLY A 175 27.09 14.08 35.56
CA GLY A 175 27.38 15.07 34.53
C GLY A 175 26.84 14.73 33.14
N ASN A 176 26.25 13.54 32.96
CA ASN A 176 25.45 13.18 31.77
C ASN A 176 23.95 13.26 32.08
N ASN A 177 23.09 13.20 31.06
CA ASN A 177 21.64 13.11 31.26
C ASN A 177 21.17 11.65 31.39
N PHE A 178 19.95 11.45 31.85
CA PHE A 178 19.32 10.13 31.91
C PHE A 178 18.74 9.77 30.55
N LYS A 179 18.88 8.51 30.15
CA LYS A 179 18.45 8.03 28.82
C LYS A 179 17.62 6.76 28.94
N ALA A 180 16.50 6.73 28.25
CA ALA A 180 15.74 5.53 27.91
C ALA A 180 15.82 5.28 26.40
N ASN A 181 15.63 4.03 26.01
CA ASN A 181 15.58 3.60 24.61
C ASN A 181 14.12 3.41 24.21
N ILE A 182 13.76 3.89 23.03
CA ILE A 182 12.45 3.66 22.41
C ILE A 182 12.70 2.88 21.13
N ARG A 183 11.95 1.81 20.92
CA ARG A 183 11.91 1.08 19.66
C ARG A 183 10.54 1.27 19.03
N VAL A 184 10.51 1.91 17.88
CA VAL A 184 9.29 2.11 17.09
C VAL A 184 9.28 1.11 15.94
N GLU A 185 8.31 0.22 15.94
CA GLU A 185 8.00 -0.74 14.88
C GLU A 185 6.53 -0.67 14.50
N ARG A 186 6.21 0.25 13.61
CA ARG A 186 4.90 0.35 12.99
C ARG A 186 4.85 -0.57 11.79
N GLY A 187 4.03 -1.62 11.88
CA GLY A 187 3.70 -2.47 10.75
C GLY A 187 2.67 -1.83 9.81
N MET A 188 2.63 -2.34 8.59
CA MET A 188 1.63 -2.03 7.58
C MET A 188 0.88 -3.31 7.23
N THR A 189 -0.31 -3.15 6.66
CA THR A 189 -1.00 -4.25 6.00
C THR A 189 -0.37 -4.44 4.62
N TRP A 190 0.03 -5.66 4.32
CA TRP A 190 0.54 -6.10 3.02
C TRP A 190 -0.47 -7.05 2.39
N TYR A 191 -0.52 -7.09 1.07
CA TYR A 191 -1.50 -7.80 0.24
C TYR A 191 -0.77 -8.86 -0.58
N ALA A 192 -1.31 -10.09 -0.63
CA ALA A 192 -0.67 -11.17 -1.39
C ALA A 192 -0.61 -10.78 -2.87
N ASP A 193 0.53 -11.05 -3.51
CA ASP A 193 0.78 -10.87 -4.96
C ASP A 193 1.12 -12.26 -5.49
N THR A 194 0.06 -13.01 -5.80
CA THR A 194 0.14 -14.45 -6.08
C THR A 194 0.59 -14.72 -7.51
N ASP A 195 0.23 -13.85 -8.45
CA ASP A 195 0.60 -13.97 -9.86
C ASP A 195 1.88 -13.18 -10.26
N GLY A 196 2.35 -12.27 -9.39
CA GLY A 196 3.64 -11.62 -9.50
C GLY A 196 3.64 -10.37 -10.39
N ASP A 197 2.50 -9.71 -10.59
CA ASP A 197 2.40 -8.50 -11.41
C ASP A 197 2.66 -7.18 -10.64
N GLY A 198 2.73 -7.26 -9.31
CA GLY A 198 3.05 -6.16 -8.41
C GLY A 198 1.85 -5.45 -7.80
N TYR A 199 0.63 -5.88 -8.12
CA TYR A 199 -0.59 -5.55 -7.40
C TYR A 199 -0.96 -6.73 -6.49
N GLY A 200 -1.84 -6.51 -5.51
CA GLY A 200 -2.15 -7.59 -4.56
C GLY A 200 -3.62 -7.66 -4.17
N ASP A 201 -4.04 -8.84 -3.72
CA ASP A 201 -5.42 -9.14 -3.36
C ASP A 201 -5.85 -8.37 -2.09
N PRO A 202 -6.83 -7.46 -2.17
CA PRO A 202 -7.34 -6.73 -1.01
C PRO A 202 -7.96 -7.63 0.07
N ASN A 203 -8.32 -8.87 -0.25
CA ASN A 203 -8.93 -9.84 0.66
C ASN A 203 -7.91 -10.77 1.32
N ASN A 204 -6.68 -10.85 0.81
CA ASN A 204 -5.62 -11.69 1.34
C ASN A 204 -4.48 -10.83 1.91
N THR A 205 -4.57 -10.56 3.21
CA THR A 205 -3.70 -9.58 3.87
C THR A 205 -2.87 -10.16 5.01
N THR A 206 -1.75 -9.51 5.30
CA THR A 206 -0.93 -9.80 6.49
C THR A 206 -0.35 -8.51 7.08
N PHE A 207 -0.24 -8.45 8.40
CA PHE A 207 0.37 -7.31 9.09
C PHE A 207 1.84 -7.60 9.37
N SER A 208 2.74 -6.74 8.88
CA SER A 208 4.17 -6.90 9.10
C SER A 208 4.92 -5.57 9.08
N VAL A 209 6.01 -5.51 9.83
CA VAL A 209 6.94 -4.36 9.88
C VAL A 209 7.77 -4.26 8.60
N ASN A 210 8.10 -5.39 7.99
CA ASN A 210 8.85 -5.47 6.73
C ASN A 210 8.01 -6.22 5.68
N GLN A 211 8.23 -5.91 4.40
CA GLN A 211 7.58 -6.60 3.27
C GLN A 211 7.77 -8.13 3.38
N PRO A 212 6.69 -8.89 3.56
CA PRO A 212 6.74 -10.34 3.43
C PRO A 212 7.01 -10.74 1.98
N ASN A 213 7.66 -11.89 1.77
CA ASN A 213 7.88 -12.41 0.41
C ASN A 213 6.56 -12.79 -0.25
N GLY A 214 6.32 -12.33 -1.48
CA GLY A 214 5.07 -12.57 -2.21
C GLY A 214 3.90 -11.69 -1.75
N TYR A 215 4.21 -10.54 -1.14
CA TYR A 215 3.21 -9.54 -0.76
C TYR A 215 3.67 -8.16 -1.17
N VAL A 216 2.75 -7.27 -1.50
CA VAL A 216 2.96 -5.87 -1.89
C VAL A 216 2.11 -4.92 -1.03
N LEU A 217 2.33 -3.61 -1.15
CA LEU A 217 1.52 -2.59 -0.47
C LEU A 217 0.27 -2.22 -1.26
N ASP A 218 0.33 -2.38 -2.58
CA ASP A 218 -0.78 -2.07 -3.46
C ASP A 218 -1.83 -3.16 -3.36
N ASN A 219 -3.11 -2.78 -3.31
CA ASN A 219 -4.21 -3.68 -3.00
C ASN A 219 -5.34 -3.61 -4.03
N THR A 220 -4.99 -3.15 -5.23
CA THR A 220 -5.93 -2.80 -6.29
C THR A 220 -6.11 -3.92 -7.31
N ASP A 221 -5.59 -5.11 -7.03
CA ASP A 221 -5.77 -6.26 -7.91
C ASP A 221 -7.20 -6.82 -7.79
N CYS A 222 -7.86 -6.98 -8.93
CA CYS A 222 -9.19 -7.57 -9.03
C CYS A 222 -9.17 -9.07 -9.34
N ASP A 223 -8.05 -9.62 -9.83
CA ASP A 223 -7.82 -11.05 -10.07
C ASP A 223 -6.35 -11.42 -9.83
N ASP A 224 -5.97 -11.60 -8.55
CA ASP A 224 -4.64 -12.04 -8.06
C ASP A 224 -4.24 -13.45 -8.54
N THR A 225 -4.94 -14.04 -9.49
CA THR A 225 -4.58 -15.30 -10.13
C THR A 225 -4.12 -15.13 -11.58
N ASN A 226 -4.17 -13.92 -12.12
CA ASN A 226 -3.91 -13.62 -13.51
C ASN A 226 -3.16 -12.29 -13.69
N ALA A 227 -1.84 -12.39 -13.88
CA ALA A 227 -0.93 -11.24 -14.04
C ALA A 227 -1.22 -10.31 -15.24
N ASN A 228 -2.21 -10.63 -16.09
CA ASN A 228 -2.68 -9.74 -17.16
C ASN A 228 -3.94 -8.95 -16.76
N VAL A 229 -4.48 -9.17 -15.56
CA VAL A 229 -5.69 -8.53 -15.04
C VAL A 229 -5.30 -7.69 -13.82
N ASN A 230 -4.99 -6.42 -14.05
CA ASN A 230 -4.54 -5.49 -13.00
C ASN A 230 -4.71 -4.03 -13.44
N PRO A 231 -4.65 -3.05 -12.53
CA PRO A 231 -4.82 -1.63 -12.86
C PRO A 231 -3.88 -1.04 -13.92
N GLY A 232 -2.75 -1.70 -14.19
CA GLY A 232 -1.81 -1.30 -15.22
C GLY A 232 -2.05 -1.95 -16.60
N ALA A 233 -2.96 -2.90 -16.69
CA ALA A 233 -3.24 -3.63 -17.92
C ALA A 233 -4.00 -2.76 -18.94
N VAL A 234 -3.93 -3.19 -20.20
CA VAL A 234 -4.73 -2.63 -21.29
C VAL A 234 -6.00 -3.45 -21.39
N GLU A 235 -7.15 -2.78 -21.52
CA GLU A 235 -8.42 -3.46 -21.78
C GLU A 235 -8.38 -4.14 -23.15
N LEU A 236 -8.70 -5.42 -23.18
CA LEU A 236 -8.89 -6.21 -24.38
C LEU A 236 -10.39 -6.20 -24.70
N PRO A 237 -10.78 -5.75 -25.90
CA PRO A 237 -12.19 -5.79 -26.26
C PRO A 237 -12.64 -7.25 -26.45
N CYS A 238 -13.89 -7.50 -26.06
CA CYS A 238 -14.64 -8.71 -26.37
C CYS A 238 -14.17 -9.98 -25.63
N ASP A 239 -13.42 -9.86 -24.53
CA ASP A 239 -13.03 -11.01 -23.71
C ASP A 239 -13.94 -11.20 -22.48
N GLY A 240 -14.77 -10.19 -22.16
CA GLY A 240 -15.72 -10.22 -21.05
C GLY A 240 -15.08 -10.08 -19.67
N ILE A 241 -13.83 -9.61 -19.60
CA ILE A 241 -13.03 -9.44 -18.38
C ILE A 241 -12.71 -7.96 -18.22
N ASP A 242 -12.82 -7.44 -16.98
CA ASP A 242 -12.25 -6.14 -16.61
C ASP A 242 -10.73 -6.29 -16.50
N ASN A 243 -9.99 -6.23 -17.61
CA ASN A 243 -8.56 -6.51 -17.57
C ASN A 243 -7.80 -5.46 -16.76
N ASN A 244 -8.30 -4.22 -16.75
CA ASN A 244 -7.59 -3.12 -16.09
C ASN A 244 -8.15 -2.76 -14.70
N CYS A 245 -9.00 -3.61 -14.12
CA CYS A 245 -9.58 -3.45 -12.78
C CYS A 245 -10.22 -2.07 -12.51
N ASN A 246 -10.79 -1.42 -13.53
CA ASN A 246 -11.41 -0.09 -13.37
C ASN A 246 -12.91 -0.15 -13.06
N GLY A 247 -13.51 -1.36 -13.07
CA GLY A 247 -14.93 -1.63 -12.86
C GLY A 247 -15.76 -1.61 -14.15
N GLY A 248 -15.16 -1.36 -15.30
CA GLY A 248 -15.70 -1.54 -16.64
C GLY A 248 -15.39 -2.95 -17.16
N ILE A 249 -16.23 -3.43 -18.07
CA ILE A 249 -15.95 -4.67 -18.80
C ILE A 249 -16.05 -4.31 -20.27
N ASP A 250 -15.02 -4.66 -21.05
CA ASP A 250 -14.94 -4.40 -22.48
C ASP A 250 -15.24 -2.92 -22.80
N GLU A 251 -14.67 -1.97 -22.06
CA GLU A 251 -14.83 -0.56 -22.39
C GLU A 251 -14.00 -0.16 -23.61
N ASN A 252 -14.34 0.98 -24.21
CA ASN A 252 -13.71 1.50 -25.43
C ASN A 252 -13.93 0.66 -26.69
N ARG A 253 -14.97 -0.20 -26.72
CA ARG A 253 -15.46 -0.83 -27.95
C ARG A 253 -15.68 0.21 -29.05
N LYS A 254 -15.30 -0.17 -30.26
CA LYS A 254 -15.38 0.68 -31.45
C LYS A 254 -16.32 0.05 -32.45
N ASP A 255 -17.08 0.94 -33.08
CA ASP A 255 -17.86 0.72 -34.28
C ASP A 255 -17.12 1.54 -35.34
N ALA A 256 -16.30 0.89 -36.16
CA ALA A 256 -15.34 1.58 -37.02
C ALA A 256 -15.96 2.08 -38.34
N ASP A 257 -17.07 1.50 -38.79
CA ASP A 257 -17.79 1.92 -40.00
C ASP A 257 -19.09 2.73 -39.75
N GLY A 258 -19.60 2.72 -38.52
CA GLY A 258 -20.70 3.53 -38.03
C GLY A 258 -22.10 2.94 -38.26
N ASP A 259 -22.22 1.62 -38.41
CA ASP A 259 -23.51 0.95 -38.66
C ASP A 259 -24.33 0.63 -37.38
N GLY A 260 -23.71 0.78 -36.20
CA GLY A 260 -24.32 0.55 -34.90
C GLY A 260 -23.99 -0.81 -34.26
N TYR A 261 -23.19 -1.65 -34.92
CA TYR A 261 -22.57 -2.86 -34.39
C TYR A 261 -21.08 -2.58 -34.12
N ASP A 262 -20.55 -3.12 -33.02
CA ASP A 262 -19.15 -2.93 -32.66
C ASP A 262 -18.30 -4.16 -33.00
N GLU A 263 -16.98 -4.01 -32.97
CA GLU A 263 -15.98 -5.05 -33.28
C GLU A 263 -16.18 -6.40 -32.56
N CYS A 264 -16.99 -6.45 -31.50
CA CYS A 264 -17.29 -7.70 -30.77
C CYS A 264 -18.44 -8.51 -31.38
N VAL A 265 -19.29 -7.88 -32.17
CA VAL A 265 -20.48 -8.49 -32.76
C VAL A 265 -20.47 -8.41 -34.28
N ASP A 266 -19.73 -7.45 -34.84
CA ASP A 266 -19.53 -7.29 -36.27
C ASP A 266 -18.37 -8.18 -36.77
N CYS A 267 -18.65 -9.01 -37.76
CA CYS A 267 -17.68 -9.90 -38.38
C CYS A 267 -16.77 -9.19 -39.40
N ASP A 268 -17.09 -7.97 -39.84
CA ASP A 268 -16.22 -7.05 -40.58
C ASP A 268 -16.54 -5.58 -40.21
N ASP A 269 -16.06 -5.14 -39.04
CA ASP A 269 -16.23 -3.77 -38.46
C ASP A 269 -15.70 -2.62 -39.36
N PHE A 270 -15.12 -2.93 -40.51
CA PHE A 270 -14.73 -1.93 -41.51
C PHE A 270 -15.72 -1.83 -42.68
N ASN A 271 -16.83 -2.58 -42.65
CA ASN A 271 -17.79 -2.70 -43.73
C ASN A 271 -19.24 -2.77 -43.23
N ALA A 272 -19.89 -1.60 -43.22
CA ALA A 272 -21.27 -1.40 -42.73
C ALA A 272 -22.39 -2.21 -43.44
N ALA A 273 -22.04 -3.01 -44.45
CA ALA A 273 -22.94 -3.94 -45.13
C ALA A 273 -22.85 -5.38 -44.58
N ILE A 274 -21.84 -5.67 -43.77
CA ILE A 274 -21.59 -6.97 -43.13
C ILE A 274 -21.78 -6.73 -41.63
N ASN A 275 -22.89 -7.18 -41.05
CA ASN A 275 -23.18 -7.02 -39.62
C ASN A 275 -24.37 -7.90 -39.21
N PRO A 276 -24.60 -8.15 -37.90
CA PRO A 276 -25.71 -8.97 -37.41
C PRO A 276 -27.14 -8.57 -37.83
N GLY A 277 -27.32 -7.35 -38.32
CA GLY A 277 -28.60 -6.83 -38.81
C GLY A 277 -28.76 -6.87 -40.33
N ALA A 278 -27.71 -7.25 -41.06
CA ALA A 278 -27.71 -7.30 -42.51
C ALA A 278 -28.59 -8.44 -43.03
N ILE A 279 -28.97 -8.32 -44.31
CA ILE A 279 -29.62 -9.39 -45.04
C ILE A 279 -28.52 -10.17 -45.76
N GLU A 280 -28.56 -11.49 -45.67
CA GLU A 280 -27.64 -12.35 -46.41
C GLU A 280 -27.87 -12.21 -47.91
N LEU A 281 -26.78 -11.98 -48.65
CA LEU A 281 -26.77 -11.94 -50.09
C LEU A 281 -26.36 -13.30 -50.61
N PRO A 282 -27.15 -13.90 -51.52
CA PRO A 282 -26.75 -15.15 -52.13
C PRO A 282 -25.54 -14.91 -53.06
N CYS A 283 -24.65 -15.88 -53.10
CA CYS A 283 -23.60 -16.06 -54.11
C CYS A 283 -22.41 -15.09 -53.99
N ASP A 284 -22.20 -14.43 -52.86
CA ASP A 284 -21.02 -13.60 -52.62
C ASP A 284 -19.94 -14.31 -51.76
N ASN A 285 -20.30 -15.44 -51.13
CA ASN A 285 -19.46 -16.24 -50.22
C ASN A 285 -18.99 -15.46 -48.96
N ILE A 286 -19.75 -14.46 -48.55
CA ILE A 286 -19.53 -13.67 -47.34
C ILE A 286 -20.69 -13.96 -46.40
N ASP A 287 -20.42 -14.19 -45.13
CA ASP A 287 -21.44 -14.18 -44.07
C ASP A 287 -21.81 -12.70 -43.82
N ASN A 288 -22.80 -12.18 -44.56
CA ASN A 288 -23.15 -10.77 -44.45
C ASN A 288 -23.86 -10.48 -43.12
N ASN A 289 -24.60 -11.46 -42.58
CA ASN A 289 -25.40 -11.28 -41.38
C ASN A 289 -24.71 -11.77 -40.08
N CYS A 290 -23.45 -12.16 -40.15
CA CYS A 290 -22.61 -12.63 -39.04
C CYS A 290 -23.25 -13.75 -38.19
N ASP A 291 -24.09 -14.61 -38.76
CA ASP A 291 -24.73 -15.71 -38.04
C ASP A 291 -23.91 -17.01 -38.01
N GLY A 292 -22.77 -17.02 -38.72
CA GLY A 292 -21.86 -18.14 -38.85
C GLY A 292 -22.18 -19.09 -40.00
N ASN A 293 -23.23 -18.83 -40.78
CA ASN A 293 -23.52 -19.48 -42.05
C ASN A 293 -23.13 -18.56 -43.21
N ILE A 294 -22.95 -19.14 -44.40
CA ILE A 294 -22.56 -18.39 -45.61
C ILE A 294 -23.57 -18.75 -46.68
N ASP A 295 -24.13 -17.73 -47.33
CA ASP A 295 -25.11 -17.83 -48.41
C ASP A 295 -26.30 -18.77 -48.07
N GLU A 296 -26.85 -18.73 -46.85
CA GLU A 296 -27.94 -19.63 -46.43
C GLU A 296 -29.30 -19.30 -47.05
N THR A 297 -29.39 -18.21 -47.82
CA THR A 297 -30.60 -17.79 -48.54
C THR A 297 -30.70 -18.31 -49.97
N ARG A 298 -29.78 -19.19 -50.41
CA ARG A 298 -29.81 -19.77 -51.77
C ARG A 298 -31.16 -20.41 -52.09
N VAL A 299 -31.66 -20.12 -53.28
CA VAL A 299 -32.90 -20.69 -53.82
C VAL A 299 -32.60 -21.43 -55.11
N ASP A 300 -33.19 -22.61 -55.24
CA ASP A 300 -33.36 -23.37 -56.49
C ASP A 300 -34.84 -23.22 -56.85
N ALA A 301 -35.17 -22.22 -57.69
CA ALA A 301 -36.55 -21.78 -57.86
C ALA A 301 -37.35 -22.66 -58.84
N ASP A 302 -36.68 -23.36 -59.75
CA ASP A 302 -37.33 -24.28 -60.70
C ASP A 302 -37.20 -25.78 -60.35
N GLY A 303 -36.36 -26.12 -59.38
CA GLY A 303 -36.25 -27.45 -58.77
C GLY A 303 -35.39 -28.44 -59.55
N ASP A 304 -34.44 -27.98 -60.36
CA ASP A 304 -33.58 -28.85 -61.16
C ASP A 304 -32.30 -29.34 -60.44
N GLY A 305 -32.05 -28.80 -59.24
CA GLY A 305 -30.92 -29.15 -58.37
C GLY A 305 -29.71 -28.22 -58.51
N PHE A 306 -29.81 -27.17 -59.32
CA PHE A 306 -28.88 -26.05 -59.41
C PHE A 306 -29.54 -24.81 -58.80
N ASP A 307 -28.80 -24.03 -58.00
CA ASP A 307 -29.31 -22.80 -57.39
C ASP A 307 -28.99 -21.58 -58.26
N GLU A 308 -29.62 -20.44 -57.95
CA GLU A 308 -29.40 -19.15 -58.62
C GLU A 308 -27.92 -18.70 -58.72
N CYS A 309 -27.00 -19.30 -57.95
CA CYS A 309 -25.57 -18.98 -58.03
C CYS A 309 -24.86 -19.67 -59.18
N VAL A 310 -25.38 -20.79 -59.65
CA VAL A 310 -24.78 -21.62 -60.70
C VAL A 310 -25.69 -21.75 -61.91
N ASP A 311 -26.99 -21.53 -61.75
CA ASP A 311 -27.97 -21.56 -62.82
C ASP A 311 -28.10 -20.18 -63.49
N CYS A 312 -27.78 -20.14 -64.79
CA CYS A 312 -27.91 -18.95 -65.62
C CYS A 312 -29.37 -18.55 -65.90
N ASN A 313 -30.34 -19.43 -65.64
CA ASN A 313 -31.77 -19.14 -65.62
C ASN A 313 -32.54 -20.02 -64.63
N ASP A 314 -32.45 -19.68 -63.34
CA ASP A 314 -33.15 -20.32 -62.20
C ASP A 314 -34.70 -20.26 -62.23
N ASN A 315 -35.31 -19.88 -63.35
CA ASN A 315 -36.76 -19.98 -63.56
C ASN A 315 -37.12 -21.00 -64.66
N ASP A 316 -36.14 -21.73 -65.18
CA ASP A 316 -36.29 -22.70 -66.27
C ASP A 316 -35.38 -23.91 -66.08
N ALA A 317 -35.93 -24.97 -65.48
CA ALA A 317 -35.27 -26.25 -65.18
C ALA A 317 -34.64 -26.99 -66.39
N THR A 318 -34.76 -26.44 -67.61
CA THR A 318 -34.10 -26.94 -68.82
C THR A 318 -32.81 -26.20 -69.17
N ILE A 319 -32.49 -25.12 -68.48
CA ILE A 319 -31.28 -24.31 -68.64
C ILE A 319 -30.52 -24.42 -67.33
N ASN A 320 -29.38 -25.12 -67.32
CA ASN A 320 -28.55 -25.32 -66.12
C ASN A 320 -27.19 -25.94 -66.47
N PRO A 321 -26.19 -25.92 -65.57
CA PRO A 321 -24.87 -26.51 -65.78
C PRO A 321 -24.82 -28.00 -66.19
N GLY A 322 -25.89 -28.76 -65.96
CA GLY A 322 -26.01 -30.16 -66.34
C GLY A 322 -26.69 -30.41 -67.68
N ALA A 323 -27.22 -29.36 -68.32
CA ALA A 323 -27.92 -29.45 -69.59
C ALA A 323 -26.96 -29.61 -70.77
N ILE A 324 -27.53 -29.82 -71.96
CA ILE A 324 -26.80 -29.89 -73.23
C ILE A 324 -27.39 -28.82 -74.14
N ASP A 325 -26.56 -28.04 -74.81
CA ASP A 325 -27.03 -26.98 -75.71
C ASP A 325 -27.87 -27.53 -76.83
N ILE A 326 -29.04 -26.89 -76.97
CA ILE A 326 -29.99 -27.10 -78.03
C ILE A 326 -29.49 -26.28 -79.21
N PRO A 327 -29.06 -26.90 -80.31
CA PRO A 327 -28.51 -26.14 -81.40
C PRO A 327 -29.53 -25.15 -81.98
N CYS A 328 -29.07 -23.93 -82.19
CA CYS A 328 -29.75 -22.87 -82.92
C CYS A 328 -30.96 -22.26 -82.21
N ASP A 329 -31.06 -22.40 -80.89
CA ASP A 329 -32.07 -21.69 -80.10
C ASP A 329 -31.58 -20.33 -79.60
N GLY A 330 -30.26 -20.08 -79.68
CA GLY A 330 -29.62 -18.82 -79.29
C GLY A 330 -29.53 -18.61 -77.79
N ILE A 331 -29.68 -19.67 -77.00
CA ILE A 331 -29.59 -19.69 -75.54
C ILE A 331 -28.34 -20.49 -75.16
N ASP A 332 -27.69 -20.09 -74.07
CA ASP A 332 -26.68 -20.90 -73.38
C ASP A 332 -27.47 -21.83 -72.44
N ASN A 333 -27.80 -23.04 -72.89
CA ASN A 333 -28.61 -23.95 -72.08
C ASN A 333 -27.78 -24.60 -70.98
N ASN A 334 -26.47 -24.78 -71.19
CA ASN A 334 -25.58 -25.46 -70.25
C ASN A 334 -24.84 -24.52 -69.28
N CYS A 335 -25.10 -23.21 -69.36
CA CYS A 335 -24.50 -22.18 -68.53
C CYS A 335 -22.96 -22.15 -68.54
N ASP A 336 -22.30 -22.59 -69.62
CA ASP A 336 -20.84 -22.61 -69.74
C ASP A 336 -20.24 -21.30 -70.29
N GLY A 337 -21.11 -20.36 -70.65
CA GLY A 337 -20.77 -19.05 -71.20
C GLY A 337 -20.61 -19.02 -72.72
N ASN A 338 -20.81 -20.15 -73.42
CA ASN A 338 -20.90 -20.23 -74.87
C ASN A 338 -22.36 -20.43 -75.29
N ILE A 339 -22.69 -19.94 -76.49
CA ILE A 339 -24.04 -20.09 -77.06
C ILE A 339 -23.90 -21.02 -78.27
N ASP A 340 -24.78 -22.02 -78.35
CA ASP A 340 -24.91 -22.93 -79.50
C ASP A 340 -23.58 -23.61 -79.90
N GLU A 341 -22.71 -24.00 -78.98
CA GLU A 341 -21.38 -24.57 -79.30
C GLU A 341 -21.42 -26.03 -79.79
N THR A 342 -22.58 -26.68 -79.71
CA THR A 342 -22.85 -28.02 -80.27
C THR A 342 -23.22 -27.98 -81.76
N VAL A 343 -23.13 -26.82 -82.41
CA VAL A 343 -23.42 -26.68 -83.85
C VAL A 343 -22.36 -27.38 -84.71
N VAL A 344 -22.85 -28.11 -85.70
CA VAL A 344 -22.04 -28.82 -86.68
C VAL A 344 -22.26 -28.15 -88.04
N ASP A 345 -21.19 -28.04 -88.81
CA ASP A 345 -21.19 -27.76 -90.25
C ASP A 345 -20.92 -29.12 -90.92
N ALA A 346 -21.99 -29.82 -91.29
CA ALA A 346 -21.88 -31.22 -91.68
C ALA A 346 -21.33 -31.43 -93.10
N ASP A 347 -21.34 -30.41 -93.96
CA ASP A 347 -20.84 -30.49 -95.34
C ASP A 347 -19.57 -29.64 -95.61
N GLY A 348 -19.20 -28.77 -94.69
CA GLY A 348 -17.96 -27.99 -94.67
C GLY A 348 -18.00 -26.71 -95.52
N ASP A 349 -19.17 -26.18 -95.83
CA ASP A 349 -19.32 -24.98 -96.66
C ASP A 349 -19.10 -23.66 -95.89
N GLY A 350 -19.00 -23.74 -94.56
CA GLY A 350 -18.81 -22.61 -93.64
C GLY A 350 -20.11 -22.00 -93.11
N VAL A 351 -21.26 -22.63 -93.37
CA VAL A 351 -22.58 -22.33 -92.83
C VAL A 351 -22.98 -23.48 -91.91
N THR A 352 -23.30 -23.21 -90.65
CA THR A 352 -23.73 -24.26 -89.73
C THR A 352 -25.21 -24.60 -89.93
N GLN A 353 -25.66 -25.73 -89.38
CA GLN A 353 -27.06 -26.17 -89.37
C GLN A 353 -28.09 -25.12 -88.87
N CYS A 354 -27.63 -24.03 -88.26
CA CYS A 354 -28.47 -22.91 -87.83
C CYS A 354 -28.85 -21.93 -88.95
N PHE A 355 -28.06 -21.91 -90.02
CA PHE A 355 -28.20 -20.99 -91.13
C PHE A 355 -28.30 -21.72 -92.49
N ASP A 356 -28.18 -23.05 -92.48
CA ASP A 356 -28.43 -23.92 -93.61
C ASP A 356 -29.81 -24.62 -93.49
N CYS A 357 -30.61 -24.54 -94.54
CA CYS A 357 -31.92 -25.20 -94.61
C CYS A 357 -31.83 -26.71 -94.89
N ASP A 358 -30.67 -27.20 -95.33
CA ASP A 358 -30.31 -28.60 -95.44
C ASP A 358 -28.77 -28.76 -95.37
N ASP A 359 -28.26 -28.82 -94.13
CA ASP A 359 -26.84 -28.93 -93.73
C ASP A 359 -26.09 -30.16 -94.29
N THR A 360 -26.73 -30.93 -95.17
CA THR A 360 -26.14 -32.06 -95.87
C THR A 360 -25.77 -31.76 -97.34
N ASN A 361 -26.01 -30.53 -97.82
CA ASN A 361 -25.68 -30.12 -99.19
C ASN A 361 -25.18 -28.67 -99.31
N SER A 362 -24.13 -28.51 -100.12
CA SER A 362 -23.34 -27.29 -100.30
C SER A 362 -23.95 -26.21 -101.19
#